data_AF-A0A535R508-F1
#
_entry.id   AF-A0A535R508-F1
#
_cell.length_a   1.000
_cell.length_b   1.000
_cell.length_c   1.000
_cell.angle_alpha   90.00
_cell.angle_beta   90.00
_cell.angle_gamma   90.00
#
_symmetry.space_group_name_H-M   'P 1'
#
loop_
_entity.id
_entity.type
_entity.pdbx_description
1 polymer ?
#
loop_
_entity_poly.entity_id
_entity_poly.type
_entity_poly.pdbx_seq_one_letter_code
_entity_poly.pdbx_strand_id
1 'polypeptide(L)'
;MSDSKFEYDPEEIPIIEPDEDPEYEPEDIPAAPTTLSAGAPAANGYGEREFEYRTEALSLEQVLDGKTLGERLTTASADGWQLVDIVDAGDRRVLVLRKQKKAERVRRSVGFAPPTRS
;
A
#
# COMPACT_ATOMS: atom_id res chain seq x y z
N MET A 1 -40.25 45.00 -10.31
CA MET A 1 -40.69 43.95 -9.36
C MET A 1 -41.66 43.04 -10.09
N SER A 2 -41.19 41.88 -10.54
CA SER A 2 -41.98 40.67 -10.73
C SER A 2 -41.00 39.51 -10.60
N ASP A 3 -40.97 38.96 -9.39
CA ASP A 3 -40.20 37.79 -8.97
C ASP A 3 -40.87 36.56 -9.60
N SER A 4 -40.25 35.99 -10.64
CA SER A 4 -40.76 34.79 -11.30
C SER A 4 -40.37 33.59 -10.44
N LYS A 5 -41.27 33.23 -9.54
CA LYS A 5 -41.15 32.09 -8.64
C LYS A 5 -41.04 30.80 -9.47
N PHE A 6 -39.83 30.27 -9.57
CA PHE A 6 -39.55 28.94 -10.10
C PHE A 6 -40.08 27.92 -9.09
N GLU A 7 -41.23 27.33 -9.38
CA GLU A 7 -41.79 26.23 -8.59
C GLU A 7 -41.02 24.96 -9.01
N TYR A 8 -40.24 24.41 -8.09
CA TYR A 8 -39.43 23.19 -8.31
C TYR A 8 -40.28 21.98 -7.92
N ASP A 9 -40.69 21.18 -8.91
CA ASP A 9 -41.39 19.91 -8.71
C ASP A 9 -40.35 18.80 -8.42
N PRO A 10 -40.31 18.22 -7.21
CA PRO A 10 -39.29 17.26 -6.82
C PRO A 10 -39.44 15.87 -7.45
N GLU A 11 -40.51 15.59 -8.21
CA GLU A 11 -40.68 14.32 -8.92
C GLU A 11 -40.07 14.30 -10.33
N GLU A 12 -39.67 15.46 -10.87
CA GLU A 12 -39.02 15.57 -12.17
C GLU A 12 -37.50 15.35 -12.01
N ILE A 13 -37.09 14.08 -11.94
CA ILE A 13 -35.67 13.73 -12.02
C ILE A 13 -35.20 14.09 -13.44
N PRO A 14 -34.18 14.95 -13.63
CA PRO A 14 -33.67 15.23 -14.96
C PRO A 14 -33.14 13.93 -15.57
N ILE A 15 -33.79 13.47 -16.65
CA ILE A 15 -33.32 12.35 -17.46
C ILE A 15 -32.09 12.87 -18.19
N ILE A 16 -30.90 12.54 -17.68
CA ILE A 16 -29.65 12.71 -18.40
C ILE A 16 -29.65 11.63 -19.49
N GLU A 17 -30.02 12.01 -20.71
CA GLU A 17 -29.73 11.18 -21.87
C GLU A 17 -28.21 10.97 -21.93
N PRO A 18 -27.71 9.74 -22.09
CA PRO A 18 -26.28 9.54 -22.28
C PRO A 18 -25.91 10.17 -23.63
N ASP A 19 -25.18 11.29 -23.60
CA ASP A 19 -24.54 11.86 -24.78
C ASP A 19 -23.71 10.76 -25.47
N GLU A 20 -24.01 10.50 -26.75
CA GLU A 20 -23.21 9.60 -27.59
C GLU A 20 -21.75 10.11 -27.62
N ASP A 21 -20.83 9.31 -27.10
CA ASP A 21 -19.38 9.56 -27.16
C ASP A 21 -18.96 9.80 -28.63
N PRO A 22 -18.27 10.91 -28.95
CA PRO A 22 -17.73 11.07 -30.29
C PRO A 22 -16.67 9.99 -30.54
N GLU A 23 -16.82 9.23 -31.64
CA GLU A 23 -15.83 8.26 -32.13
C GLU A 23 -14.44 8.93 -32.22
N TYR A 24 -13.54 8.51 -31.32
CA TYR A 24 -12.17 9.00 -31.27
C TYR A 24 -11.37 8.29 -32.38
N GLU A 25 -11.19 8.94 -33.54
CA GLU A 25 -10.22 8.49 -34.53
C GLU A 25 -8.81 8.63 -33.93
N PRO A 26 -7.99 7.57 -33.88
CA PRO A 26 -6.66 7.66 -33.31
C PRO A 26 -5.75 8.42 -34.29
N GLU A 27 -5.56 9.71 -34.06
CA GLU A 27 -4.44 10.44 -34.65
C GLU A 27 -3.13 9.78 -34.18
N ASP A 28 -2.19 9.58 -35.09
CA ASP A 28 -0.91 8.89 -34.88
C ASP A 28 0.00 9.73 -33.94
N ILE A 29 -0.25 9.63 -32.64
CA ILE A 29 0.56 10.24 -31.59
C ILE A 29 1.82 9.37 -31.45
N PRO A 30 3.05 9.91 -31.61
CA PRO A 30 4.24 9.12 -31.36
C PRO A 30 4.17 8.60 -29.92
N ALA A 31 4.17 7.28 -29.78
CA ALA A 31 3.92 6.57 -28.53
C ALA A 31 4.77 7.15 -27.39
N ALA A 32 4.14 7.97 -26.55
CA ALA A 32 4.66 8.23 -25.22
C ALA A 32 4.69 6.88 -24.50
N PRO A 33 5.77 6.51 -23.81
CA PRO A 33 5.78 5.28 -23.02
C PRO A 33 4.75 5.42 -21.90
N THR A 34 3.54 4.94 -22.15
CA THR A 34 2.51 4.71 -21.16
C THR A 34 2.99 3.59 -20.26
N THR A 35 3.75 3.94 -19.22
CA THR A 35 3.95 3.02 -18.10
C THR A 35 2.67 3.05 -17.28
N LEU A 36 1.69 2.23 -17.68
CA LEU A 36 0.70 1.69 -16.75
C LEU A 36 1.47 0.97 -15.65
N SER A 37 1.74 1.65 -14.55
CA SER A 37 2.29 1.01 -13.36
C SER A 37 1.15 0.36 -12.56
N ALA A 38 0.36 -0.49 -13.23
CA ALA A 38 -0.36 -1.58 -12.60
C ALA A 38 0.60 -2.78 -12.50
N GLY A 39 1.70 -2.57 -11.78
CA GLY A 39 2.65 -3.61 -11.45
C GLY A 39 2.74 -3.65 -9.94
N ALA A 40 2.51 -4.83 -9.36
CA ALA A 40 3.05 -5.14 -8.05
C ALA A 40 4.48 -4.58 -7.96
N PRO A 41 4.90 -3.97 -6.83
CA PRO A 41 6.18 -3.31 -6.72
C PRO A 41 7.23 -4.23 -7.33
N ALA A 42 7.94 -3.71 -8.34
CA ALA A 42 8.92 -4.45 -9.10
C ALA A 42 9.66 -5.38 -8.15
N ALA A 43 9.70 -6.67 -8.49
CA ALA A 43 10.55 -7.65 -7.84
C ALA A 43 11.99 -7.22 -8.06
N ASN A 44 12.41 -6.23 -7.28
CA ASN A 44 13.78 -5.79 -7.11
C ASN A 44 14.55 -7.08 -6.82
N GLY A 45 15.64 -7.33 -7.56
CA GLY A 45 16.48 -8.54 -7.58
C GLY A 45 17.12 -8.93 -6.25
N TYR A 46 16.33 -8.94 -5.19
CA TYR A 46 16.55 -9.45 -3.87
C TYR A 46 16.15 -10.91 -3.90
N GLY A 47 17.07 -11.78 -4.37
CA GLY A 47 16.84 -13.22 -4.41
C GLY A 47 16.15 -13.71 -3.14
N GLU A 48 15.00 -14.36 -3.30
CA GLU A 48 14.17 -15.01 -2.28
C GLU A 48 14.30 -14.39 -0.86
N ARG A 49 14.21 -13.07 -0.74
CA ARG A 49 14.23 -12.44 0.59
C ARG A 49 12.89 -12.71 1.24
N GLU A 50 12.85 -13.73 2.09
CA GLU A 50 11.69 -14.01 2.92
C GLU A 50 11.44 -12.82 3.86
N PHE A 51 10.23 -12.29 3.84
CA PHE A 51 9.80 -11.22 4.73
C PHE A 51 8.77 -11.77 5.72
N GLU A 52 8.88 -11.33 6.97
CA GLU A 52 7.84 -11.46 7.98
C GLU A 52 6.91 -10.25 7.88
N TYR A 53 5.60 -10.48 8.01
CA TYR A 53 4.58 -9.42 8.00
C TYR A 53 3.87 -9.36 9.34
N ARG A 54 3.53 -8.15 9.79
CA ARG A 54 2.71 -7.88 10.97
C ARG A 54 1.69 -6.80 10.63
N THR A 55 0.50 -6.91 11.20
CA THR A 55 -0.50 -5.85 11.16
C THR A 55 -0.69 -5.22 12.54
N GLU A 56 -0.92 -3.91 12.57
CA GLU A 56 -1.31 -3.20 13.78
C GLU A 56 -2.52 -2.31 13.49
N ALA A 57 -3.58 -2.45 14.29
CA ALA A 57 -4.75 -1.60 14.17
C ALA A 57 -4.64 -0.40 15.13
N LEU A 58 -4.88 0.78 14.59
CA LEU A 58 -5.00 2.04 15.33
C LEU A 58 -6.39 2.62 15.11
N SER A 59 -6.93 3.32 16.11
CA SER A 59 -8.15 4.12 15.89
C SER A 59 -7.84 5.33 15.02
N LEU A 60 -8.87 5.87 14.35
CA LEU A 60 -8.71 7.11 13.58
C LEU A 60 -8.18 8.26 14.45
N GLU A 61 -8.63 8.37 15.70
CA GLU A 61 -8.17 9.39 16.66
C GLU A 61 -6.66 9.29 16.93
N GLN A 62 -6.14 8.06 17.13
CA GLN A 62 -4.71 7.82 17.36
C GLN A 62 -3.85 8.13 16.12
N VAL A 63 -4.43 7.99 14.94
CA VAL A 63 -3.75 8.37 13.68
C VAL A 63 -3.73 9.89 13.55
N LEU A 64 -4.82 10.56 13.90
CA LEU A 64 -5.00 12.01 13.77
C LEU A 64 -4.32 12.82 14.87
N ASP A 65 -3.99 12.23 16.02
CA ASP A 65 -3.33 12.97 17.11
C ASP A 65 -1.91 13.47 16.75
N GLY A 66 -1.32 12.96 15.67
CA GLY A 66 -0.02 13.40 15.14
C GLY A 66 1.21 12.92 15.91
N LYS A 67 1.03 12.27 17.06
CA LYS A 67 2.08 11.76 17.94
C LYS A 67 2.08 10.24 18.01
N THR A 68 0.94 9.61 18.28
CA THR A 68 0.82 8.16 18.50
C THR A 68 1.27 7.36 17.29
N LEU A 69 0.86 7.75 16.07
CA LEU A 69 1.34 7.09 14.87
C LEU A 69 2.87 7.20 14.73
N GLY A 70 3.43 8.39 14.95
CA GLY A 70 4.87 8.63 14.88
C GLY A 70 5.65 7.79 15.90
N GLU A 71 5.18 7.71 17.14
CA GLU A 71 5.77 6.87 18.18
C GLU A 71 5.71 5.39 17.81
N ARG A 72 4.56 4.89 17.35
CA ARG A 72 4.38 3.51 16.89
C ARG A 72 5.34 3.15 15.77
N LEU A 73 5.46 4.01 14.75
CA LEU A 73 6.37 3.80 13.63
C LEU A 73 7.84 3.90 14.03
N THR A 74 8.17 4.78 14.98
CA THR A 74 9.53 4.90 15.53
C THR A 74 9.93 3.63 16.29
N THR A 75 9.05 3.13 17.17
CA THR A 75 9.26 1.86 17.87
C THR A 75 9.37 0.69 16.90
N ALA A 76 8.46 0.58 15.93
CA ALA A 76 8.49 -0.47 14.92
C ALA A 76 9.81 -0.43 14.11
N SER A 77 10.27 0.77 13.72
CA SER A 77 11.52 0.95 12.99
C SER A 77 12.74 0.55 13.83
N ALA A 78 12.74 0.85 15.13
CA ALA A 78 13.80 0.42 16.05
C ALA A 78 13.88 -1.11 16.14
N ASP A 79 12.74 -1.80 16.06
CA ASP A 79 12.64 -3.26 16.01
C ASP A 79 12.96 -3.85 14.61
N GLY A 80 13.24 -3.00 13.62
CA GLY A 80 13.54 -3.39 12.24
C GLY A 80 12.31 -3.70 11.39
N TRP A 81 11.11 -3.34 11.85
CA TRP A 81 9.90 -3.37 11.05
C TRP A 81 9.79 -2.10 10.20
N GLN A 82 9.39 -2.27 8.95
CA GLN A 82 9.19 -1.19 7.99
C GLN A 82 7.71 -1.10 7.63
N LEU A 83 7.14 0.10 7.67
CA LEU A 83 5.81 0.34 7.14
C LEU A 83 5.78 0.10 5.63
N VAL A 84 4.79 -0.66 5.19
CA VAL A 84 4.54 -1.01 3.78
C VAL A 84 3.28 -0.33 3.29
N ASP A 85 2.21 -0.40 4.08
CA ASP A 85 0.90 0.09 3.67
C ASP A 85 0.06 0.49 4.89
N ILE A 86 -0.97 1.32 4.66
CA ILE A 86 -1.99 1.70 5.63
C ILE A 86 -3.36 1.44 4.99
N VAL A 87 -4.08 0.45 5.52
CA VAL A 87 -5.40 0.07 5.02
C VAL A 87 -6.49 0.77 5.84
N ASP A 88 -7.45 1.38 5.14
CA ASP A 88 -8.66 1.92 5.74
C ASP A 88 -9.63 0.79 6.08
N ALA A 89 -9.98 0.68 7.37
CA ALA A 89 -10.92 -0.30 7.89
C ALA A 89 -12.08 0.39 8.64
N GLY A 90 -12.60 1.49 8.09
CA GLY A 90 -13.71 2.24 8.67
C GLY A 90 -13.26 3.15 9.81
N ASP A 91 -13.58 2.77 11.05
CA ASP A 91 -13.20 3.51 12.27
C ASP A 91 -11.73 3.31 12.68
N ARG A 92 -11.04 2.40 11.99
CA ARG A 92 -9.64 2.04 12.24
C ARG A 92 -8.77 2.20 11.01
N ARG A 93 -7.47 2.31 11.27
CA ARG A 93 -6.40 2.25 10.27
C ARG A 93 -5.51 1.07 10.62
N VAL A 94 -5.27 0.21 9.64
CA VAL A 94 -4.43 -0.98 9.80
C VAL A 94 -3.08 -0.71 9.16
N LEU A 95 -2.04 -0.63 9.97
CA LEU A 95 -0.66 -0.54 9.52
C LEU A 95 -0.18 -1.92 9.11
N VAL A 96 0.35 -2.05 7.89
CA VAL A 96 1.02 -3.26 7.40
C VAL A 96 2.51 -3.04 7.49
N LEU A 97 3.17 -3.83 8.33
CA LEU A 97 4.61 -3.77 8.57
C LEU A 97 5.29 -5.01 7.98
N ARG A 98 6.51 -4.86 7.47
CA ARG A 98 7.38 -5.97 7.05
C ARG A 98 8.74 -5.94 7.72
N LYS A 99 9.35 -7.09 7.91
CA LYS A 99 10.72 -7.24 8.41
C LYS A 99 11.44 -8.32 7.62
N GLN A 100 12.73 -8.12 7.32
CA GLN A 100 13.52 -9.16 6.65
C GLN A 100 13.70 -10.34 7.60
N LYS A 101 13.31 -11.55 7.15
CA LYS A 101 13.56 -12.77 7.90
C LYS A 101 15.07 -13.02 7.91
N LYS A 102 15.64 -13.12 9.10
CA LYS A 102 17.06 -13.47 9.22
C LYS A 102 17.20 -14.94 8.84
N ALA A 103 17.90 -15.22 7.73
CA ALA A 103 18.26 -16.58 7.38
C ALA A 103 19.00 -17.22 8.56
N GLU A 104 18.43 -18.29 9.12
CA GLU A 104 19.07 -19.06 10.17
C GLU A 104 20.33 -19.68 9.56
N ARG A 105 21.50 -19.06 9.84
CA ARG A 105 22.77 -19.60 9.38
C ARG A 105 23.01 -20.90 10.14
N VAL A 106 22.64 -22.02 9.54
CA VAL A 106 22.97 -23.36 10.04
C VAL A 106 24.50 -23.46 10.11
N ARG A 107 25.05 -23.28 11.31
CA ARG A 107 26.48 -23.48 11.56
C ARG A 107 26.73 -24.98 11.55
N ARG A 108 27.13 -25.53 10.39
CA ARG A 108 27.66 -26.90 10.35
C ARG A 108 28.99 -26.90 11.09
N SER A 109 29.06 -27.60 12.22
CA SER A 109 30.32 -27.83 12.92
C SER A 109 31.23 -28.70 12.04
N VAL A 110 32.27 -28.10 11.47
CA VAL A 110 33.37 -28.84 10.86
C VAL A 110 34.35 -29.21 11.97
N GLY A 111 34.18 -30.40 12.55
CA GLY A 111 35.14 -30.92 13.52
C GLY A 111 36.38 -31.43 12.80
N PHE A 112 37.55 -30.87 13.10
CA PHE A 112 38.82 -31.55 12.82
C PHE A 112 39.03 -32.61 13.89
N ALA A 113 39.09 -33.88 13.51
CA ALA A 113 39.46 -34.95 14.43
C ALA A 113 40.90 -34.69 14.93
N PRO A 114 41.16 -34.71 16.25
CA PRO A 114 42.51 -34.56 16.76
C PRO A 114 43.38 -35.74 16.32
N PRO A 115 44.68 -35.54 16.02
CA PRO A 115 45.55 -36.62 15.60
C PRO A 115 45.67 -37.65 16.72
N THR A 116 45.32 -38.90 16.41
CA THR A 116 45.50 -40.06 17.29
C THR A 116 47.00 -40.23 17.58
N ARG A 117 47.43 -39.97 18.83
CA ARG A 117 48.78 -40.33 19.27
C ARG A 117 48.86 -41.86 19.40
N SER A 118 49.78 -42.44 18.64
CA SER A 118 50.23 -43.84 18.73
C SER A 118 50.94 -44.11 20.05
#